data_AF-A0A847M031-F1
#
_entry.id   AF-A0A847M031-F1
#
_cell.length_a   1.000
_cell.length_b   1.000
_cell.length_c   1.000
_cell.angle_alpha   90.00
_cell.angle_beta   90.00
_cell.angle_gamma   90.00
#
_symmetry.space_group_name_H-M   'P 1'
#
loop_
_entity.id
_entity.type
_entity.pdbx_description
1 polymer ?
#
loop_
_entity_poly.entity_id
_entity_poly.type
_entity_poly.pdbx_seq_one_letter_code
_entity_poly.pdbx_strand_id
1 'polypeptide(L)'
;RRFKYDFSGADLEAVLIRAKFRAAMDERTFVTREDVEEAMADFVPPSYPYEIELQNLVAVLECTSKEMVPRRYQNLDRTRLVRDIRELKSLIGERD
;
A
#
# COMPACT_ATOMS: atom_id res chain seq x y z
N ARG A 1 -8.76 -16.60 8.23
CA ARG A 1 -8.61 -15.62 7.13
C ARG A 1 -7.94 -16.34 5.96
N ARG A 2 -8.42 -16.18 4.72
CA ARG A 2 -7.87 -16.83 3.51
C ARG A 2 -6.48 -16.29 3.11
N PHE A 3 -6.11 -15.10 3.61
CA PHE A 3 -4.81 -14.47 3.39
C PHE A 3 -4.14 -14.10 4.73
N LYS A 4 -2.81 -14.22 4.78
CA LYS A 4 -1.99 -13.97 5.98
C LYS A 4 -1.68 -12.49 6.23
N TYR A 5 -1.83 -11.63 5.21
CA TYR A 5 -1.43 -10.22 5.23
C TYR A 5 -2.62 -9.32 4.90
N ASP A 6 -2.58 -8.08 5.38
CA ASP A 6 -3.50 -7.03 4.95
C ASP A 6 -2.97 -6.41 3.65
N PHE A 7 -3.88 -6.08 2.72
CA PHE A 7 -3.52 -5.49 1.42
C PHE A 7 -3.80 -3.99 1.44
N SER A 8 -2.85 -3.19 0.96
CA SER A 8 -3.08 -1.78 0.61
C SER A 8 -3.80 -1.66 -0.74
N GLY A 9 -4.28 -0.46 -1.08
CA GLY A 9 -4.84 -0.19 -2.40
C GLY A 9 -3.82 -0.41 -3.53
N ALA A 10 -2.55 -0.04 -3.30
CA ALA A 10 -1.47 -0.26 -4.25
C ALA A 10 -1.17 -1.75 -4.47
N ASP A 11 -1.26 -2.58 -3.42
CA ASP A 11 -1.09 -4.03 -3.55
C ASP A 11 -2.19 -4.64 -4.43
N LEU A 12 -3.45 -4.23 -4.22
CA LEU A 12 -4.58 -4.68 -5.03
C LEU A 12 -4.44 -4.25 -6.49
N GLU A 13 -4.06 -3.00 -6.74
CA GLU A 13 -3.79 -2.50 -8.08
C GLU A 13 -2.68 -3.32 -8.75
N ALA A 14 -1.59 -3.58 -8.03
CA ALA A 14 -0.47 -4.35 -8.56
C ALA A 14 -0.85 -5.81 -8.87
N VAL A 15 -1.74 -6.44 -8.10
CA VAL A 15 -2.31 -7.76 -8.41
C VAL A 15 -3.17 -7.69 -9.67
N LEU A 16 -4.07 -6.71 -9.79
CA LEU A 16 -4.95 -6.56 -10.95
C LEU A 16 -4.19 -6.28 -12.24
N ILE A 17 -3.13 -5.47 -12.17
CA ILE A 17 -2.24 -5.22 -13.31
C ILE A 17 -1.58 -6.52 -13.78
N ARG A 18 -1.10 -7.35 -12.86
CA ARG A 18 -0.50 -8.67 -13.21
C ARG A 18 -1.52 -9.62 -13.82
N ALA A 19 -2.72 -9.71 -13.25
CA ALA A 19 -3.81 -10.52 -13.81
C ALA A 19 -4.18 -10.07 -15.24
N LYS A 20 -4.25 -8.76 -15.46
CA LYS A 20 -4.47 -8.18 -16.80
C LYS A 20 -3.35 -8.54 -17.77
N PHE A 21 -2.09 -8.50 -17.34
CA PHE A 21 -0.97 -8.90 -18.19
C PHE A 21 -1.05 -10.37 -18.59
N ARG A 22 -1.42 -11.27 -17.69
CA ARG A 22 -1.62 -12.69 -18.02
C ARG A 22 -2.72 -12.89 -19.06
N ALA A 23 -3.87 -12.27 -18.86
CA ALA A 23 -4.95 -12.31 -19.84
C ALA A 23 -4.50 -11.81 -21.22
N ALA A 24 -3.76 -10.69 -21.26
CA ALA A 24 -3.24 -10.14 -22.51
C ALA A 24 -2.19 -11.04 -23.19
N MET A 25 -1.34 -11.73 -22.41
CA MET A 25 -0.36 -12.69 -22.94
C MET A 25 -1.01 -13.91 -23.59
N ASP A 26 -2.21 -14.28 -23.12
CA ASP A 26 -3.02 -15.34 -23.72
C ASP A 26 -3.98 -14.83 -24.81
N GLU A 27 -3.76 -13.61 -25.33
CA GLU A 27 -4.60 -12.95 -26.34
C GLU A 27 -6.08 -12.80 -25.93
N ARG A 28 -6.37 -12.85 -24.62
CA ARG A 28 -7.72 -12.65 -24.06
C ARG A 28 -7.99 -11.18 -23.80
N THR A 29 -9.24 -10.77 -24.02
CA THR A 29 -9.70 -9.39 -23.77
C THR A 29 -10.34 -9.20 -22.39
N PHE A 30 -10.53 -10.29 -21.64
CA PHE A 30 -11.13 -10.29 -20.31
C PHE A 30 -10.28 -11.08 -19.32
N VAL A 31 -10.17 -10.55 -18.11
CA VAL A 31 -9.51 -11.20 -16.96
C VAL A 31 -10.48 -12.22 -16.37
N THR A 32 -10.01 -13.44 -16.12
CA THR A 32 -10.80 -14.49 -15.46
C THR A 32 -10.49 -14.57 -13.97
N ARG A 33 -11.22 -15.43 -13.25
CA ARG A 33 -10.96 -15.70 -11.84
C ARG A 33 -9.57 -16.29 -11.65
N GLU A 34 -9.19 -17.21 -12.53
CA GLU A 34 -7.94 -17.95 -12.48
C GLU A 34 -6.74 -17.01 -12.60
N ASP A 35 -6.79 -16.02 -13.51
CA ASP A 35 -5.74 -15.00 -13.64
C ASP A 35 -5.49 -14.26 -12.31
N VAL A 36 -6.56 -13.88 -11.61
CA VAL A 36 -6.48 -13.16 -10.34
C VAL A 36 -5.99 -14.08 -9.22
N GLU A 37 -6.47 -15.33 -9.17
CA GLU A 37 -6.06 -16.30 -8.15
C GLU A 37 -4.58 -16.64 -8.28
N GLU A 38 -4.10 -16.86 -9.50
CA GLU A 38 -2.69 -17.08 -9.73
C GLU A 38 -1.86 -15.80 -9.49
N ALA A 39 -2.37 -14.61 -9.81
CA ALA A 39 -1.65 -13.35 -9.57
C ALA A 39 -1.52 -13.08 -8.06
N MET A 40 -2.56 -13.42 -7.28
CA MET A 40 -2.51 -13.37 -5.82
C MET A 40 -1.57 -14.43 -5.23
N ALA A 41 -1.51 -15.63 -5.81
CA ALA A 41 -0.61 -16.69 -5.34
C ALA A 41 0.86 -16.33 -5.55
N ASP A 42 1.17 -15.60 -6.61
CA ASP A 42 2.51 -15.11 -6.96
C ASP A 42 2.85 -13.76 -6.29
N PHE A 43 1.88 -13.10 -5.66
CA PHE A 43 2.08 -11.80 -5.06
C PHE A 43 2.90 -11.89 -3.76
N VAL A 44 4.10 -11.31 -3.79
CA VAL A 44 4.93 -11.10 -2.60
C VAL A 44 4.72 -9.68 -2.09
N PRO A 45 4.11 -9.49 -0.90
CA PRO A 45 3.93 -8.16 -0.33
C PRO A 45 5.28 -7.53 0.03
N PRO A 46 5.40 -6.19 -0.03
CA PRO A 46 6.60 -5.50 0.43
C PRO A 46 6.88 -5.81 1.90
N SER A 47 8.14 -6.12 2.22
CA SER A 47 8.58 -6.52 3.57
C SER A 47 9.27 -5.39 4.35
N TYR A 48 8.89 -4.14 4.09
CA TYR A 48 9.55 -2.93 4.58
C TYR A 48 8.61 -2.13 5.50
N PRO A 49 8.41 -2.58 6.76
CA PRO A 49 7.35 -2.05 7.62
C PRO A 49 7.54 -0.58 8.00
N TYR A 50 8.78 -0.10 8.12
CA TYR A 50 9.07 1.29 8.47
C TYR A 50 8.75 2.25 7.33
N GLU A 51 9.04 1.83 6.10
CA GLU A 51 8.78 2.55 4.86
C GLU A 51 7.28 2.63 4.60
N ILE A 52 6.53 1.55 4.86
CA ILE A 52 5.08 1.55 4.80
C ILE A 52 4.49 2.53 5.83
N GLU A 53 4.99 2.53 7.06
CA GLU A 53 4.49 3.46 8.08
C GLU A 53 4.84 4.91 7.75
N LEU A 54 6.05 5.17 7.25
CA LEU A 54 6.46 6.49 6.77
C LEU A 54 5.52 6.99 5.67
N GLN A 55 5.22 6.16 4.67
CA GLN A 55 4.28 6.50 3.60
C GLN A 55 2.88 6.78 4.14
N ASN A 56 2.38 5.99 5.09
CA ASN A 56 1.08 6.24 5.72
C ASN A 56 1.05 7.60 6.42
N LEU A 57 2.07 7.94 7.21
CA LEU A 57 2.11 9.20 7.93
C LEU A 57 2.26 10.41 7.00
N VAL A 58 3.09 10.30 5.95
CA VAL A 58 3.22 11.36 4.93
C VAL A 58 1.91 11.54 4.17
N ALA A 59 1.24 10.45 3.77
CA ALA A 59 -0.07 10.52 3.12
C ALA A 59 -1.12 11.21 4.00
N VAL A 60 -1.10 10.95 5.31
CA VAL A 60 -1.96 11.65 6.28
C VAL A 60 -1.60 13.13 6.38
N LEU A 61 -0.31 13.48 6.40
CA LEU A 61 0.16 14.87 6.48
C LEU A 61 -0.31 15.71 5.28
N GLU A 62 -0.21 15.13 4.08
CA GLU A 62 -0.53 15.79 2.81
C GLU A 62 -2.02 15.69 2.43
N CYS A 63 -2.80 14.89 3.16
CA CYS A 63 -4.22 14.72 2.86
C CYS A 63 -4.99 16.03 3.07
N THR A 64 -5.63 16.52 2.02
CA THR A 64 -6.44 17.74 2.05
C THR A 64 -7.89 17.51 2.50
N SER A 65 -8.29 16.26 2.75
CA SER A 65 -9.64 15.88 3.20
C SER A 65 -9.60 14.99 4.45
N LYS A 66 -10.13 15.50 5.57
CA LYS A 66 -10.18 14.75 6.84
C LYS A 66 -11.02 13.48 6.76
N GLU A 67 -12.06 13.46 5.93
CA GLU A 67 -12.93 12.29 5.76
C GLU A 67 -12.21 11.13 5.05
N MET A 68 -11.21 11.45 4.23
CA MET A 68 -10.37 10.47 3.53
C MET A 68 -9.25 9.90 4.41
N VAL A 69 -9.00 10.49 5.59
CA VAL A 69 -7.99 10.01 6.54
C VAL A 69 -8.55 8.82 7.33
N PRO A 70 -7.82 7.68 7.46
CA PRO A 70 -8.26 6.56 8.28
C PRO A 70 -8.53 6.97 9.74
N ARG A 71 -9.57 6.41 10.38
CA ARG A 71 -10.01 6.79 11.74
C ARG A 71 -8.89 6.84 12.79
N ARG A 72 -7.92 5.94 12.71
CA ARG A 72 -6.76 5.89 13.62
C ARG A 72 -5.86 7.12 13.54
N TYR A 73 -5.90 7.86 12.44
CA TYR A 73 -5.07 9.03 12.16
C TYR A 73 -5.83 10.36 12.18
N GLN A 74 -7.17 10.35 12.20
CA GLN A 74 -8.01 11.56 12.09
C GLN A 74 -7.78 12.59 13.22
N ASN A 75 -7.40 12.12 14.41
CA ASN A 75 -7.23 12.96 15.60
C ASN A 75 -5.75 13.15 16.00
N LEU A 76 -4.81 12.83 15.10
CA LEU A 76 -3.39 13.04 15.39
C LEU A 76 -3.05 14.53 15.39
N ASP A 77 -2.27 14.93 16.39
CA ASP A 77 -1.67 16.25 16.41
C ASP A 77 -0.62 16.38 15.29
N ARG A 78 -0.66 17.50 14.56
CA ARG A 78 0.23 17.73 13.40
C ARG A 78 1.70 17.77 13.81
N THR A 79 2.02 18.33 14.98
CA THR A 79 3.40 18.41 15.49
C THR A 79 3.95 17.03 15.79
N ARG A 80 3.12 16.19 16.42
CA ARG A 80 3.43 14.77 16.64
C ARG A 80 3.66 14.03 15.33
N LEU A 81 2.78 14.20 14.35
CA LEU A 81 2.90 13.53 13.06
C LEU A 81 4.22 13.88 12.34
N VAL A 82 4.60 15.15 12.31
CA VAL A 82 5.87 15.62 11.71
C VAL A 82 7.08 15.04 12.45
N ARG A 83 7.02 14.95 13.79
CA ARG A 83 8.08 14.35 14.59
C ARG A 83 8.22 12.86 14.28
N ASP A 84 7.12 12.12 14.28
CA ASP A 84 7.11 10.67 14.05
C ASP A 84 7.62 10.35 12.62
N ILE A 85 7.32 11.19 11.61
CA ILE A 85 7.89 11.12 10.26
C ILE A 85 9.43 11.29 10.27
N ARG A 86 9.95 12.30 10.97
CA ARG A 86 11.40 12.55 11.05
C ARG A 86 12.15 11.41 11.74
N GLU A 87 11.57 10.86 12.80
CA GLU A 87 12.13 9.72 13.51
C GLU A 87 12.21 8.49 12.59
N LEU A 88 11.14 8.20 11.82
CA LEU A 88 11.14 7.10 10.85
C LEU A 88 12.15 7.30 9.73
N LYS A 89 12.26 8.50 9.15
CA LYS A 89 13.27 8.80 8.12
C LYS A 89 14.70 8.52 8.62
N SER A 90 15.00 8.94 9.85
CA SER A 90 16.29 8.68 10.51
C SER A 90 16.56 7.17 10.68
N LEU A 91 15.54 6.39 11.08
CA LEU A 91 15.66 4.94 11.24
C LEU A 91 15.90 4.20 9.91
N ILE A 92 15.31 4.67 8.82
CA ILE A 92 15.45 4.09 7.48
C ILE A 92 16.75 4.53 6.80
N GLY A 93 17.45 5.52 7.36
CA GLY A 93 18.69 6.06 6.80
C GLY A 93 18.48 7.11 5.70
N GLU A 94 17.24 7.55 5.51
CA GLU A 94 16.93 8.75 4.71
C GLU A 94 17.29 9.98 5.55
N ARG A 95 18.52 10.50 5.38
CA ARG A 95 18.89 11.81 5.92
C ARG A 95 18.47 12.88 4.91
N ASP A 96 17.63 13.82 5.36
CA ASP A 96 17.30 15.04 4.62
C ASP A 96 18.57 15.84 4.26
#